data_AF-D2V9U5-F1
#
_entry.id   AF-D2V9U5-F1
#
_cell.length_a   1.000
_cell.length_b   1.000
_cell.length_c   1.000
_cell.angle_alpha   90.00
_cell.angle_beta   90.00
_cell.angle_gamma   90.00
#
_symmetry.space_group_name_H-M   'P 1'
#
loop_
_entity.id
_entity.type
_entity.pdbx_description
1 polymer ?
#
loop_
_entity_poly.entity_id
_entity_poly.type
_entity_poly.pdbx_seq_one_letter_code
_entity_poly.pdbx_strand_id
1 'polypeptide(L)'
;MMKQLSLLFVLFLTLSSVMMMVSADSTTTTLGEKSYCINELDDSFINKCHRQVPTNFLTMVANFVVQWVNPRTLAITAVIFLLAIPVLQIASVRRDSQIIRHTLAKFLHNKIVILNFLHRVCYTLVLDVALYTVFRQIRPCSCTTDGGNTFQHFGSRYGMPSGDAMSGAIFGIFLFDVAPYHGWLARAFAIIIIPIVCLERVVLGYHTVAQVTVGSCMGIALHYYSTRAPQFMIFFDGIVQIVLGAILLQVDPSLVNERDSMNNLFSWYVWGVSFQIYVFMEIGRYYFKKKNFKKIRYSLQHLISTKQIGEEVDSDIDHEKDTKHLDAQMDVTKLTDFGFTCISFTLMSIINFFSTAIGQEGWLTKMH
;
A
#
# COMPACT_ATOMS: atom_id res chain seq x y z
N MET A 1 -1.49 0.13 -24.97
CA MET A 1 -1.47 0.20 -23.49
C MET A 1 -0.61 -0.85 -22.79
N MET A 2 -0.48 -2.12 -23.23
CA MET A 2 0.47 -3.08 -22.61
C MET A 2 1.92 -2.58 -22.61
N LYS A 3 2.41 -2.04 -23.73
CA LYS A 3 3.71 -1.33 -23.78
C LYS A 3 3.76 -0.14 -22.83
N GLN A 4 2.63 0.54 -22.58
CA GLN A 4 2.57 1.69 -21.67
C GLN A 4 2.50 1.28 -20.20
N LEU A 5 1.89 0.14 -19.87
CA LEU A 5 1.88 -0.41 -18.51
C LEU A 5 3.25 -1.00 -18.16
N SER A 6 3.90 -1.68 -19.11
CA SER A 6 5.31 -2.07 -18.98
C SER A 6 6.23 -0.85 -18.92
N LEU A 7 5.98 0.19 -19.72
CA LEU A 7 6.74 1.45 -19.64
C LEU A 7 6.50 2.15 -18.30
N LEU A 8 5.28 2.20 -17.78
CA LEU A 8 4.95 2.72 -16.45
C LEU A 8 5.60 1.91 -15.34
N PHE A 9 5.66 0.58 -15.49
CA PHE A 9 6.33 -0.31 -14.55
C PHE A 9 7.86 -0.12 -14.60
N VAL A 10 8.43 0.06 -15.79
CA VAL A 10 9.85 0.40 -15.97
C VAL A 10 10.14 1.81 -15.45
N LEU A 11 9.27 2.79 -15.72
CA LEU A 11 9.37 4.16 -15.24
C LEU A 11 9.24 4.21 -13.72
N PHE A 12 8.36 3.38 -13.15
CA PHE A 12 8.22 3.16 -11.71
C PHE A 12 9.46 2.50 -11.13
N LEU A 13 10.00 1.47 -11.80
CA LEU A 13 11.26 0.84 -11.40
C LEU A 13 12.39 1.87 -11.40
N THR A 14 12.46 2.74 -12.39
CA THR A 14 13.50 3.78 -12.51
C THR A 14 13.29 4.95 -11.55
N LEU A 15 12.06 5.45 -11.37
CA LEU A 15 11.79 6.56 -10.44
C LEU A 15 11.98 6.11 -8.99
N SER A 16 11.54 4.90 -8.65
CA SER A 16 11.77 4.35 -7.33
C SER A 16 13.26 4.14 -7.10
N SER A 17 14.01 3.55 -8.05
CA SER A 17 15.47 3.43 -7.89
C SER A 17 16.20 4.78 -7.82
N VAL A 18 15.74 5.83 -8.51
CA VAL A 18 16.28 7.20 -8.39
C VAL A 18 15.95 7.83 -7.03
N MET A 19 14.71 7.73 -6.54
CA MET A 19 14.35 8.21 -5.20
C MET A 19 15.11 7.45 -4.10
N MET A 20 15.37 6.16 -4.32
CA MET A 20 16.19 5.34 -3.44
C MET A 20 17.67 5.76 -3.44
N MET A 21 18.23 6.14 -4.58
CA MET A 21 19.60 6.69 -4.64
C MET A 21 19.71 8.02 -3.90
N VAL A 22 18.68 8.87 -3.96
CA VAL A 22 18.65 10.15 -3.22
C VAL A 22 18.50 9.94 -1.70
N SER A 23 17.78 8.90 -1.25
CA SER A 23 17.69 8.56 0.19
C SER A 23 18.88 7.76 0.74
N ALA A 24 19.60 7.02 -0.10
CA ALA A 24 20.81 6.31 0.33
C ALA A 24 21.98 7.27 0.60
N ASP A 25 22.05 8.38 -0.13
CA ASP A 25 23.10 9.40 0.03
C ASP A 25 22.94 10.25 1.31
N SER A 26 21.75 10.25 1.93
CA SER A 26 21.49 10.99 3.18
C SER A 26 21.69 10.18 4.45
N THR A 27 21.98 8.87 4.35
CA THR A 27 22.23 7.97 5.50
C THR A 27 23.68 7.47 5.60
N THR A 28 24.56 7.91 4.72
CA THR A 28 26.02 7.71 4.81
C THR A 28 26.70 8.75 5.73
N THR A 29 26.06 9.12 6.83
CA THR A 29 26.77 9.72 7.97
C THR A 29 27.48 8.61 8.73
N THR A 30 28.79 8.49 8.51
CA THR A 30 29.86 8.14 9.47
C THR A 30 29.48 7.43 10.80
N LEU A 31 28.62 6.42 10.79
CA LEU A 31 28.41 5.50 11.91
C LEU A 31 29.51 4.43 11.89
N GLY A 32 30.74 4.90 12.09
CA GLY A 32 31.92 4.09 12.37
C GLY A 32 32.00 3.62 13.82
N GLU A 33 30.97 3.88 14.64
CA GLU A 33 30.86 3.38 16.01
C GLU A 33 29.98 2.12 16.03
N LYS A 34 30.55 1.08 16.65
CA LYS A 34 30.03 -0.29 16.70
C LYS A 34 28.57 -0.31 17.16
N SER A 35 27.63 -0.53 16.24
CA SER A 35 26.26 -0.89 16.62
C SER A 35 26.26 -2.32 17.15
N TYR A 36 25.74 -2.52 18.35
CA TYR A 36 25.55 -3.85 18.92
C TYR A 36 24.07 -4.16 18.97
N CYS A 37 23.71 -5.40 18.66
CA CYS A 37 22.35 -5.89 18.75
C CYS A 37 22.27 -6.99 19.79
N ILE A 38 21.25 -6.94 20.64
CA ILE A 38 20.91 -8.00 21.59
C ILE A 38 19.65 -8.73 21.13
N ASN A 39 19.60 -10.02 21.46
CA ASN A 39 18.37 -10.81 21.33
C ASN A 39 17.50 -10.54 22.56
N GLU A 40 16.31 -10.00 22.35
CA GLU A 40 15.35 -9.75 23.44
C GLU A 40 14.43 -10.95 23.73
N LEU A 41 14.43 -11.93 22.83
CA LEU A 41 13.66 -13.16 22.97
C LEU A 41 14.58 -14.32 23.31
N ASP A 42 14.01 -15.46 23.68
CA ASP A 42 14.78 -16.69 23.91
C ASP A 42 15.59 -17.08 22.67
N ASP A 43 16.78 -17.64 22.89
CA ASP A 43 17.76 -18.05 21.85
C ASP A 43 17.31 -19.22 20.95
N SER A 44 16.02 -19.53 20.93
CA SER A 44 15.44 -20.45 19.95
C SER A 44 15.65 -19.93 18.52
N PHE A 45 15.92 -20.83 17.56
CA PHE A 45 16.15 -20.47 16.15
C PHE A 45 15.03 -19.58 15.56
N ILE A 46 13.78 -19.84 15.96
CA ILE A 46 12.59 -19.14 15.46
C ILE A 46 12.51 -17.69 15.97
N ASN A 47 12.99 -17.43 17.19
CA ASN A 47 12.88 -16.13 17.85
C ASN A 47 14.21 -15.37 17.97
N LYS A 48 15.30 -15.92 17.42
CA LYS A 48 16.62 -15.34 17.53
C LYS A 48 16.75 -14.01 16.77
N CYS A 49 17.52 -13.09 17.32
CA CYS A 49 18.07 -11.96 16.59
C CYS A 49 19.11 -12.42 15.56
N HIS A 50 18.76 -12.38 14.26
CA HIS A 50 19.65 -12.81 13.16
C HIS A 50 20.50 -11.69 12.56
N ARG A 51 20.32 -10.44 13.03
CA ARG A 51 21.05 -9.28 12.52
C ARG A 51 22.54 -9.41 12.84
N GLN A 52 23.35 -9.33 11.79
CA GLN A 52 24.82 -9.32 11.90
C GLN A 52 25.35 -7.89 11.71
N VAL A 53 26.27 -7.47 12.59
CA VAL A 53 27.04 -6.23 12.45
C VAL A 53 28.53 -6.62 12.37
N PRO A 54 29.30 -6.14 11.36
CA PRO A 54 28.95 -5.18 10.32
C PRO A 54 27.98 -5.72 9.26
N THR A 55 27.36 -4.82 8.49
CA THR A 55 26.40 -5.17 7.45
C THR A 55 27.09 -5.99 6.35
N ASN A 56 26.57 -7.20 6.10
CA ASN A 56 27.03 -8.05 4.99
C ASN A 56 26.24 -7.74 3.70
N PHE A 57 26.67 -8.32 2.57
CA PHE A 57 25.97 -8.15 1.28
C PHE A 57 24.49 -8.54 1.35
N LEU A 58 24.15 -9.56 2.14
CA LEU A 58 22.78 -10.01 2.33
C LEU A 58 21.91 -8.92 2.99
N THR A 59 22.43 -8.24 4.01
CA THR A 59 21.79 -7.08 4.66
C THR A 59 21.61 -5.91 3.69
N MET A 60 22.56 -5.67 2.79
CA MET A 60 22.43 -4.64 1.74
C MET A 60 21.28 -4.96 0.77
N VAL A 61 21.25 -6.19 0.24
CA VAL A 61 20.16 -6.64 -0.66
C VAL A 61 18.81 -6.62 0.06
N ALA A 62 18.77 -7.05 1.32
CA ALA A 62 17.59 -7.00 2.17
C ALA A 62 17.04 -5.56 2.32
N ASN A 63 17.91 -4.60 2.65
CA ASN A 63 17.53 -3.18 2.73
C ASN A 63 17.00 -2.62 1.39
N PHE A 64 17.50 -3.10 0.26
CA PHE A 64 16.96 -2.72 -1.05
C PHE A 64 15.53 -3.27 -1.22
N VAL A 65 15.28 -4.55 -0.91
CA VAL A 65 13.96 -5.19 -1.03
C VAL A 65 12.91 -4.53 -0.13
N VAL A 66 13.27 -4.16 1.11
CA VAL A 66 12.39 -3.49 2.09
C VAL A 66 11.60 -2.36 1.44
N GLN A 67 12.27 -1.52 0.67
CA GLN A 67 11.69 -0.27 0.19
C GLN A 67 10.61 -0.50 -0.86
N TRP A 68 10.68 -1.59 -1.63
CA TRP A 68 9.70 -1.92 -2.66
C TRP A 68 8.41 -2.50 -2.12
N VAL A 69 8.52 -3.27 -1.04
CA VAL A 69 7.40 -4.05 -0.48
C VAL A 69 6.82 -3.42 0.78
N ASN A 70 7.45 -2.35 1.26
CA ASN A 70 6.92 -1.53 2.33
C ASN A 70 5.49 -1.08 1.99
N PRO A 71 4.52 -1.25 2.90
CA PRO A 71 3.13 -0.92 2.61
C PRO A 71 2.91 0.55 2.27
N ARG A 72 3.70 1.48 2.82
CA ARG A 72 3.63 2.90 2.45
C ARG A 72 4.05 3.10 1.00
N THR A 73 5.17 2.51 0.58
CA THR A 73 5.63 2.59 -0.81
C THR A 73 4.58 2.03 -1.75
N LEU A 74 4.01 0.87 -1.45
CA LEU A 74 2.95 0.27 -2.27
C LEU A 74 1.69 1.14 -2.34
N ALA A 75 1.27 1.74 -1.22
CA ALA A 75 0.12 2.63 -1.17
C ALA A 75 0.35 3.91 -1.99
N ILE A 76 1.48 4.59 -1.79
CA ILE A 76 1.89 5.77 -2.58
C ILE A 76 1.95 5.41 -4.06
N THR A 77 2.55 4.27 -4.40
CA THR A 77 2.65 3.78 -5.78
C THR A 77 1.28 3.59 -6.41
N ALA A 78 0.34 2.96 -5.69
CA ALA A 78 -1.02 2.76 -6.18
C ALA A 78 -1.73 4.10 -6.42
N VAL A 79 -1.56 5.08 -5.52
CA VAL A 79 -2.12 6.43 -5.69
C VAL A 79 -1.50 7.15 -6.89
N ILE A 80 -0.17 7.08 -7.06
CA ILE A 80 0.51 7.66 -8.23
C ILE A 80 -0.04 7.04 -9.52
N PHE A 81 -0.25 5.72 -9.57
CA PHE A 81 -0.86 5.09 -10.73
C PHE A 81 -2.29 5.59 -10.96
N LEU A 82 -3.09 5.78 -9.91
CA LEU A 82 -4.45 6.32 -10.04
C LEU A 82 -4.48 7.75 -10.60
N LEU A 83 -3.45 8.56 -10.33
CA LEU A 83 -3.30 9.90 -10.90
C LEU A 83 -2.70 9.89 -12.31
N ALA A 84 -1.74 9.00 -12.58
CA ALA A 84 -1.01 8.95 -13.85
C ALA A 84 -1.83 8.31 -14.97
N ILE A 85 -2.62 7.27 -14.68
CA ILE A 85 -3.40 6.55 -15.70
C ILE A 85 -4.35 7.48 -16.46
N PRO A 86 -5.18 8.34 -15.82
CA PRO A 86 -6.03 9.28 -16.53
C PRO A 86 -5.26 10.19 -17.49
N VAL A 87 -4.12 10.74 -17.04
CA VAL A 87 -3.27 11.64 -17.84
C VAL A 87 -2.71 10.93 -19.07
N LEU A 88 -2.17 9.72 -18.87
CA LEU A 88 -1.62 8.91 -19.96
C LEU A 88 -2.70 8.51 -20.97
N GLN A 89 -3.92 8.30 -20.50
CA GLN A 89 -5.03 7.99 -21.38
C GLN A 89 -5.49 9.20 -22.18
N ILE A 90 -5.68 10.36 -21.54
CA ILE A 90 -5.99 11.63 -22.21
C ILE A 90 -4.94 11.91 -23.30
N ALA A 91 -3.66 11.72 -23.00
CA ALA A 91 -2.57 11.88 -23.97
C ALA A 91 -2.61 10.85 -25.12
N SER A 92 -3.15 9.65 -24.87
CA SER A 92 -3.20 8.55 -25.86
C SER A 92 -4.46 8.53 -26.73
N VAL A 93 -5.51 9.27 -26.37
CA VAL A 93 -6.77 9.27 -27.12
C VAL A 93 -6.55 9.90 -28.50
N ARG A 94 -6.51 9.06 -29.55
CA ARG A 94 -6.72 9.45 -30.94
C ARG A 94 -8.22 9.56 -31.24
N ARG A 95 -8.59 10.42 -32.18
CA ARG A 95 -9.94 10.94 -32.51
C ARG A 95 -11.04 9.93 -32.87
N ASP A 96 -10.84 8.63 -32.68
CA ASP A 96 -11.79 7.61 -33.11
C ASP A 96 -12.76 7.23 -31.97
N SER A 97 -14.05 7.49 -32.16
CA SER A 97 -15.08 7.44 -31.09
C SER A 97 -15.28 6.04 -30.49
N GLN A 98 -15.15 4.98 -31.30
CA GLN A 98 -15.23 3.60 -30.80
C GLN A 98 -14.01 3.21 -29.94
N ILE A 99 -12.83 3.73 -30.29
CA ILE A 99 -11.59 3.48 -29.55
C ILE A 99 -11.66 4.15 -28.16
N ILE A 100 -12.33 5.31 -28.06
CA ILE A 100 -12.52 6.04 -26.80
C ILE A 100 -13.31 5.21 -25.79
N ARG A 101 -14.46 4.64 -26.18
CA ARG A 101 -15.32 3.87 -25.26
C ARG A 101 -14.60 2.67 -24.66
N HIS A 102 -13.94 1.88 -25.51
CA HIS A 102 -13.18 0.72 -25.06
C HIS A 102 -11.97 1.11 -24.19
N THR A 103 -11.32 2.24 -24.48
CA THR A 103 -10.23 2.77 -23.66
C THR A 103 -10.73 3.22 -22.28
N LEU A 104 -11.90 3.86 -22.22
CA LEU A 104 -12.53 4.30 -20.98
C LEU A 104 -13.04 3.12 -20.12
N ALA A 105 -13.61 2.09 -20.74
CA ALA A 105 -13.99 0.88 -20.02
C ALA A 105 -12.76 0.23 -19.35
N LYS A 106 -11.65 0.13 -20.09
CA LYS A 106 -10.37 -0.38 -19.58
C LYS A 106 -9.76 0.51 -18.50
N PHE A 107 -9.89 1.82 -18.64
CA PHE A 107 -9.49 2.76 -17.61
C PHE A 107 -10.18 2.45 -16.29
N LEU A 108 -11.50 2.42 -16.32
CA LEU A 108 -12.33 2.25 -15.16
C LEU A 108 -12.05 0.88 -14.52
N HIS A 109 -11.89 -0.15 -15.34
CA HIS A 109 -11.45 -1.46 -14.89
C HIS A 109 -10.15 -1.38 -14.08
N ASN A 110 -9.09 -0.80 -14.65
CA ASN A 110 -7.80 -0.67 -13.96
C ASN A 110 -7.91 0.19 -12.70
N LYS A 111 -8.67 1.29 -12.75
CA LYS A 111 -8.90 2.18 -11.61
C LYS A 111 -9.53 1.40 -10.45
N ILE A 112 -10.60 0.65 -10.67
CA ILE A 112 -11.28 -0.13 -9.63
C ILE A 112 -10.38 -1.25 -9.09
N VAL A 113 -9.62 -1.93 -9.95
CA VAL A 113 -8.66 -2.96 -9.53
C VAL A 113 -7.57 -2.38 -8.63
N ILE A 114 -6.99 -1.23 -8.99
CA ILE A 114 -5.94 -0.56 -8.20
C ILE A 114 -6.51 -0.02 -6.89
N LEU A 115 -7.73 0.54 -6.87
CA LEU A 115 -8.40 0.97 -5.63
C LEU A 115 -8.65 -0.20 -4.67
N ASN A 116 -9.08 -1.35 -5.19
CA ASN A 116 -9.23 -2.57 -4.38
C ASN A 116 -7.87 -3.09 -3.89
N PHE A 117 -6.80 -2.95 -4.67
CA PHE A 117 -5.44 -3.26 -4.22
C PHE A 117 -4.99 -2.31 -3.10
N LEU A 118 -5.17 -1.00 -3.26
CA LEU A 118 -4.85 0.01 -2.24
C LEU A 118 -5.61 -0.27 -0.93
N HIS A 119 -6.91 -0.62 -1.00
CA HIS A 119 -7.69 -1.03 0.16
C HIS A 119 -7.04 -2.20 0.93
N ARG A 120 -6.61 -3.24 0.22
CA ARG A 120 -5.94 -4.40 0.84
C ARG A 120 -4.61 -4.02 1.46
N VAL A 121 -3.82 -3.16 0.81
CA VAL A 121 -2.58 -2.61 1.41
C VAL A 121 -2.90 -1.86 2.71
N CYS A 122 -4.03 -1.14 2.78
CA CYS A 122 -4.44 -0.44 4.01
C CYS A 122 -4.70 -1.37 5.21
N TYR A 123 -4.97 -2.68 4.99
CA TYR A 123 -5.01 -3.64 6.10
C TYR A 123 -3.68 -3.63 6.88
N THR A 124 -2.56 -3.54 6.17
CA THR A 124 -1.23 -3.54 6.80
C THR A 124 -0.88 -2.25 7.52
N LEU A 125 -1.56 -1.14 7.21
CA LEU A 125 -1.32 0.15 7.84
C LEU A 125 -2.26 0.40 9.03
N VAL A 126 -3.47 -0.14 8.98
CA VAL A 126 -4.53 0.12 9.97
C VAL A 126 -4.81 -1.09 10.85
N LEU A 127 -5.06 -2.27 10.27
CA LEU A 127 -5.36 -3.49 11.03
C LEU A 127 -4.12 -3.98 11.79
N ASP A 128 -2.92 -3.83 11.23
CA ASP A 128 -1.67 -4.26 11.88
C ASP A 128 -1.46 -3.59 13.25
N VAL A 129 -1.86 -2.32 13.36
CA VAL A 129 -1.83 -1.56 14.62
C VAL A 129 -2.70 -2.20 15.69
N ALA A 130 -3.94 -2.57 15.32
CA ALA A 130 -4.85 -3.29 16.21
C ALA A 130 -4.26 -4.65 16.63
N LEU A 131 -3.65 -5.38 15.69
CA LEU A 131 -3.10 -6.70 15.95
C LEU A 131 -1.85 -6.65 16.83
N TYR A 132 -1.01 -5.61 16.70
CA TYR A 132 0.11 -5.39 17.62
C TYR A 132 -0.36 -5.22 19.07
N THR A 133 -1.47 -4.50 19.30
CA THR A 133 -2.05 -4.39 20.65
C THR A 133 -2.57 -5.72 21.19
N VAL A 134 -3.10 -6.59 20.32
CA VAL A 134 -3.68 -7.88 20.71
C VAL A 134 -2.59 -8.92 21.01
N PHE A 135 -1.63 -9.09 20.10
CA PHE A 135 -0.63 -10.15 20.22
C PHE A 135 0.53 -9.76 21.14
N ARG A 136 0.92 -8.48 21.18
CA ARG A 136 2.00 -7.94 22.03
C ARG A 136 3.32 -8.74 21.98
N GLN A 137 3.59 -9.44 20.89
CA GLN A 137 4.84 -10.17 20.73
C GLN A 137 5.95 -9.19 20.38
N ILE A 138 6.99 -9.15 21.20
CA ILE A 138 8.16 -8.29 21.05
C ILE A 138 8.96 -8.69 19.80
N ARG A 139 9.66 -7.73 19.19
CA ARG A 139 10.60 -7.98 18.08
C ARG A 139 11.90 -8.64 18.60
N PRO A 140 12.59 -9.47 17.79
CA PRO A 140 13.73 -10.24 18.29
C PRO A 140 14.97 -9.40 18.59
N CYS A 141 15.24 -8.34 17.81
CA CYS A 141 16.43 -7.53 18.00
C CYS A 141 16.11 -6.16 18.61
N SER A 142 17.02 -5.73 19.47
CA SER A 142 17.17 -4.33 19.88
C SER A 142 18.62 -3.94 19.72
N CYS A 143 18.89 -2.80 19.08
CA CYS A 143 20.24 -2.41 18.72
C CYS A 143 20.58 -0.99 19.17
N THR A 144 21.87 -0.74 19.36
CA THR A 144 22.36 0.57 19.78
C THR A 144 22.71 1.44 18.59
N THR A 145 22.20 2.68 18.57
CA THR A 145 22.52 3.69 17.55
C THR A 145 23.59 4.69 18.01
N ASP A 146 23.99 4.63 19.29
CA ASP A 146 24.83 5.61 19.99
C ASP A 146 26.09 4.97 20.61
N GLY A 147 26.63 3.94 19.96
CA GLY A 147 27.86 3.27 20.40
C GLY A 147 27.73 2.38 21.64
N GLY A 148 26.51 2.07 22.09
CA GLY A 148 26.26 1.11 23.16
C GLY A 148 25.45 1.64 24.36
N ASN A 149 25.00 2.89 24.33
CA ASN A 149 24.42 3.54 25.52
C ASN A 149 22.91 3.33 25.61
N THR A 150 22.19 3.29 24.48
CA THR A 150 20.74 3.04 24.46
C THR A 150 20.37 1.99 23.43
N PHE A 151 19.57 1.01 23.86
CA PHE A 151 19.01 -0.02 22.98
C PHE A 151 17.66 0.45 22.46
N GLN A 152 17.53 0.52 21.14
CA GLN A 152 16.29 0.91 20.48
C GLN A 152 15.84 -0.18 19.51
N HIS A 153 14.53 -0.37 19.46
CA HIS A 153 13.90 -1.22 18.46
C HIS A 153 13.79 -0.48 17.13
N PHE A 154 13.93 -1.24 16.04
CA PHE A 154 13.52 -0.77 14.72
C PHE A 154 12.01 -0.92 14.58
N GLY A 155 11.30 0.19 14.46
CA GLY A 155 9.83 0.22 14.39
C GLY A 155 9.17 0.30 15.77
N SER A 156 7.93 -0.22 15.87
CA SER A 156 7.22 -0.39 17.13
C SER A 156 7.86 -1.50 17.97
N ARG A 157 7.64 -1.47 19.29
CA ARG A 157 8.08 -2.53 20.22
C ARG A 157 7.55 -3.92 19.82
N TYR A 158 6.30 -3.98 19.38
CA TYR A 158 5.65 -5.21 18.95
C TYR A 158 5.82 -5.45 17.45
N GLY A 159 5.87 -6.73 17.06
CA GLY A 159 6.13 -7.17 15.69
C GLY A 159 5.23 -8.30 15.19
N MET A 160 4.20 -8.71 15.93
CA MET A 160 3.26 -9.75 15.48
C MET A 160 1.87 -9.20 15.12
N PRO A 161 1.36 -9.47 13.91
CA PRO A 161 2.06 -10.07 12.76
C PRO A 161 2.99 -9.08 12.06
N SER A 162 3.91 -9.55 11.22
CA SER A 162 4.73 -8.61 10.42
C SER A 162 3.89 -7.95 9.31
N GLY A 163 3.63 -6.65 9.44
CA GLY A 163 2.90 -5.86 8.44
C GLY A 163 3.57 -5.84 7.06
N ASP A 164 4.89 -5.81 7.00
CA ASP A 164 5.64 -5.87 5.74
C ASP A 164 5.51 -7.25 5.06
N ALA A 165 5.55 -8.35 5.83
CA ALA A 165 5.35 -9.71 5.30
C ALA A 165 3.89 -9.92 4.83
N MET A 166 2.92 -9.33 5.53
CA MET A 166 1.53 -9.29 5.11
C MET A 166 1.37 -8.50 3.80
N SER A 167 1.97 -7.32 3.71
CA SER A 167 1.95 -6.45 2.53
C SER A 167 2.58 -7.15 1.32
N GLY A 168 3.72 -7.81 1.52
CA GLY A 168 4.39 -8.60 0.48
C GLY A 168 3.56 -9.77 -0.01
N ALA A 169 2.84 -10.46 0.88
CA ALA A 169 1.91 -11.50 0.48
C ALA A 169 0.72 -10.97 -0.33
N ILE A 170 0.10 -9.86 0.10
CA ILE A 170 -0.97 -9.18 -0.64
C ILE A 170 -0.50 -8.78 -2.03
N PHE A 171 0.68 -8.17 -2.13
CA PHE A 171 1.28 -7.77 -3.40
C PHE A 171 1.63 -8.96 -4.29
N GLY A 172 2.25 -10.00 -3.74
CA GLY A 172 2.59 -11.23 -4.46
C GLY A 172 1.35 -11.88 -5.08
N ILE A 173 0.29 -12.10 -4.31
CA ILE A 173 -0.93 -12.71 -4.86
C ILE A 173 -1.67 -11.77 -5.80
N PHE A 174 -1.65 -10.46 -5.54
CA PHE A 174 -2.16 -9.48 -6.50
C PHE A 174 -1.47 -9.59 -7.86
N LEU A 175 -0.14 -9.67 -7.88
CA LEU A 175 0.60 -9.91 -9.12
C LEU A 175 0.24 -11.26 -9.74
N PHE A 176 0.04 -12.30 -8.94
CA PHE A 176 -0.38 -13.61 -9.44
C PHE A 176 -1.75 -13.57 -10.14
N ASP A 177 -2.73 -12.90 -9.53
CA ASP A 177 -4.10 -12.77 -10.06
C ASP A 177 -4.16 -11.84 -11.29
N VAL A 178 -3.37 -10.77 -11.28
CA VAL A 178 -3.30 -9.77 -12.36
C VAL A 178 -2.24 -10.13 -13.42
N ALA A 179 -1.65 -11.33 -13.35
CA ALA A 179 -0.76 -11.87 -14.39
C ALA A 179 -1.44 -12.73 -15.49
N PRO A 180 -2.60 -12.38 -16.10
CA PRO A 180 -3.01 -13.03 -17.34
C PRO A 180 -2.24 -12.53 -18.58
N TYR A 181 -1.34 -11.53 -18.45
CA TYR A 181 -0.67 -10.88 -19.59
C TYR A 181 0.85 -11.16 -19.72
N HIS A 182 1.47 -11.78 -18.72
CA HIS A 182 2.88 -12.17 -18.75
C HIS A 182 2.99 -13.63 -18.30
N GLY A 183 3.79 -14.42 -19.02
CA GLY A 183 3.87 -15.87 -18.88
C GLY A 183 4.32 -16.37 -17.51
N TRP A 184 4.66 -17.65 -17.45
CA TRP A 184 5.10 -18.37 -16.24
C TRP A 184 6.08 -17.60 -15.33
N LEU A 185 6.92 -16.72 -15.91
CA LEU A 185 7.84 -15.84 -15.19
C LEU A 185 7.17 -14.85 -14.21
N ALA A 186 6.07 -14.21 -14.59
CA ALA A 186 5.40 -13.26 -13.70
C ALA A 186 4.76 -13.97 -12.50
N ARG A 187 4.20 -15.15 -12.73
CA ARG A 187 3.68 -16.02 -11.66
C ARG A 187 4.81 -16.55 -10.77
N ALA A 188 5.95 -16.92 -11.35
CA ALA A 188 7.11 -17.32 -10.58
C ALA A 188 7.61 -16.17 -9.69
N PHE A 189 7.74 -14.96 -10.23
CA PHE A 189 8.13 -13.77 -9.47
C PHE A 189 7.14 -13.47 -8.34
N ALA A 190 5.84 -13.54 -8.62
CA ALA A 190 4.76 -13.36 -7.66
C ALA A 190 4.81 -14.36 -6.47
N ILE A 191 5.24 -15.61 -6.72
CA ILE A 191 5.42 -16.63 -5.68
C ILE A 191 6.72 -16.38 -4.91
N ILE A 192 7.80 -16.03 -5.60
CA ILE A 192 9.15 -15.87 -5.03
C ILE A 192 9.25 -14.61 -4.15
N ILE A 193 8.50 -13.54 -4.44
CA ILE A 193 8.60 -12.29 -3.67
C ILE A 193 8.18 -12.48 -2.20
N ILE A 194 7.22 -13.37 -1.92
CA ILE A 194 6.71 -13.62 -0.56
C ILE A 194 7.81 -14.16 0.38
N PRO A 195 8.48 -15.29 0.07
CA PRO A 195 9.56 -15.79 0.92
C PRO A 195 10.78 -14.86 0.94
N ILE A 196 11.07 -14.10 -0.13
CA ILE A 196 12.15 -13.11 -0.12
C ILE A 196 11.90 -12.04 0.94
N VAL A 197 10.68 -11.48 1.00
CA VAL A 197 10.32 -10.45 2.00
C VAL A 197 10.34 -11.02 3.41
N CYS A 198 9.87 -12.26 3.60
CA CYS A 198 9.96 -12.94 4.90
C CYS A 198 11.41 -13.12 5.36
N LEU A 199 12.27 -13.61 4.46
CA LEU A 199 13.68 -13.84 4.74
C LEU A 199 14.40 -12.52 5.07
N GLU A 200 14.12 -11.48 4.29
CA GLU A 200 14.62 -10.13 4.51
C GLU A 200 14.32 -9.64 5.94
N ARG A 201 13.07 -9.72 6.37
CA ARG A 201 12.66 -9.27 7.71
C ARG A 201 13.29 -10.05 8.84
N VAL A 202 13.53 -11.35 8.64
CA VAL A 202 14.20 -12.21 9.62
C VAL A 202 15.69 -11.88 9.67
N VAL A 203 16.37 -11.79 8.52
CA VAL A 203 17.82 -11.53 8.43
C VAL A 203 18.18 -10.13 8.98
N LEU A 204 17.34 -9.12 8.72
CA LEU A 204 17.51 -7.79 9.29
C LEU A 204 17.19 -7.73 10.78
N GLY A 205 16.65 -8.81 11.36
CA GLY A 205 16.32 -8.89 12.77
C GLY A 205 15.10 -8.06 13.17
N TYR A 206 14.27 -7.65 12.21
CA TYR A 206 13.07 -6.88 12.47
C TYR A 206 11.93 -7.75 13.00
N HIS A 207 11.88 -9.01 12.57
CA HIS A 207 10.82 -9.94 12.95
C HIS A 207 11.33 -11.36 13.15
N THR A 208 10.62 -12.13 13.97
CA THR A 208 10.84 -13.58 14.12
C THR A 208 10.29 -14.35 12.92
N VAL A 209 10.70 -15.61 12.76
CA VAL A 209 10.16 -16.48 11.70
C VAL A 209 8.65 -16.64 11.86
N ALA A 210 8.16 -16.80 13.10
CA ALA A 210 6.74 -16.91 13.38
C ALA A 210 5.96 -15.64 12.98
N GLN A 211 6.51 -14.45 13.28
CA GLN A 211 5.89 -13.17 12.95
C GLN A 211 5.71 -12.97 11.44
N VAL A 212 6.73 -13.30 10.65
CA VAL A 212 6.65 -13.19 9.19
C VAL A 212 5.73 -14.26 8.58
N THR A 213 5.74 -15.49 9.10
CA THR A 213 4.82 -16.55 8.64
C THR A 213 3.37 -16.17 8.89
N VAL A 214 3.02 -15.75 10.11
CA VAL A 214 1.64 -15.32 10.43
C VAL A 214 1.24 -14.11 9.60
N GLY A 215 2.14 -13.13 9.43
CA GLY A 215 1.90 -11.97 8.57
C GLY A 215 1.58 -12.36 7.13
N SER A 216 2.42 -13.19 6.50
CA SER A 216 2.16 -13.63 5.13
C SER A 216 0.91 -14.50 4.99
N CYS A 217 0.66 -15.44 5.90
CA CYS A 217 -0.58 -16.23 5.91
C CYS A 217 -1.82 -15.34 6.01
N MET A 218 -1.78 -14.34 6.88
CA MET A 218 -2.87 -13.38 7.04
C MET A 218 -3.05 -12.52 5.78
N GLY A 219 -1.97 -12.06 5.16
CA GLY A 219 -2.01 -11.35 3.89
C GLY A 219 -2.65 -12.17 2.76
N ILE A 220 -2.32 -13.46 2.68
CA ILE A 220 -2.94 -14.41 1.74
C ILE A 220 -4.44 -14.51 2.00
N ALA A 221 -4.83 -14.75 3.26
CA ALA A 221 -6.23 -14.90 3.64
C ALA A 221 -7.05 -13.63 3.36
N LEU A 222 -6.53 -12.46 3.74
CA LEU A 222 -7.19 -11.16 3.54
C LEU A 222 -7.33 -10.82 2.05
N HIS A 223 -6.34 -11.14 1.23
CA HIS A 223 -6.43 -10.97 -0.22
C HIS A 223 -7.54 -11.86 -0.81
N TYR A 224 -7.56 -13.13 -0.44
CA TYR A 224 -8.56 -14.10 -0.93
C TYR A 224 -9.98 -13.71 -0.50
N TYR A 225 -10.15 -13.28 0.75
CA TYR A 225 -11.40 -12.75 1.29
C TYR A 225 -11.85 -11.51 0.53
N SER A 226 -11.00 -10.47 0.45
CA SER A 226 -11.36 -9.18 -0.15
C SER A 226 -11.72 -9.28 -1.63
N THR A 227 -11.10 -10.20 -2.38
CA THR A 227 -11.42 -10.41 -3.80
C THR A 227 -12.77 -11.10 -4.05
N ARG A 228 -13.28 -11.84 -3.06
CA ARG A 228 -14.54 -12.61 -3.13
C ARG A 228 -15.68 -11.99 -2.35
N ALA A 229 -15.37 -11.11 -1.41
CA ALA A 229 -16.36 -10.32 -0.71
C ALA A 229 -17.05 -9.34 -1.68
N PRO A 230 -18.36 -9.07 -1.46
CA PRO A 230 -19.04 -7.97 -2.13
C PRO A 230 -18.30 -6.64 -1.98
N GLN A 231 -18.36 -5.77 -2.99
CA GLN A 231 -17.66 -4.48 -2.96
C GLN A 231 -18.10 -3.55 -1.82
N PHE A 232 -19.32 -3.70 -1.28
CA PHE A 232 -19.72 -2.91 -0.11
C PHE A 232 -18.94 -3.27 1.16
N MET A 233 -18.35 -4.47 1.23
CA MET A 233 -17.55 -4.91 2.38
C MET A 233 -16.30 -4.06 2.56
N ILE A 234 -15.79 -3.41 1.50
CA ILE A 234 -14.67 -2.45 1.61
C ILE A 234 -14.98 -1.37 2.65
N PHE A 235 -16.20 -0.82 2.63
CA PHE A 235 -16.63 0.22 3.58
C PHE A 235 -16.78 -0.34 4.99
N PHE A 236 -17.38 -1.52 5.11
CA PHE A 236 -17.56 -2.18 6.39
C PHE A 236 -16.22 -2.50 7.04
N ASP A 237 -15.34 -3.18 6.31
CA ASP A 237 -14.00 -3.57 6.75
C ASP A 237 -13.19 -2.34 7.18
N GLY A 238 -13.21 -1.27 6.38
CA GLY A 238 -12.45 -0.07 6.72
C GLY A 238 -13.01 0.67 7.93
N ILE A 239 -14.33 0.79 8.10
CA ILE A 239 -14.93 1.37 9.31
C ILE A 239 -14.53 0.55 10.54
N VAL A 240 -14.65 -0.78 10.47
CA VAL A 240 -14.27 -1.67 11.57
C VAL A 240 -12.79 -1.51 11.92
N GLN A 241 -11.90 -1.45 10.93
CA GLN A 241 -10.46 -1.28 11.15
C GLN A 241 -10.10 0.07 11.74
N ILE A 242 -10.71 1.15 11.26
CA ILE A 242 -10.50 2.50 11.81
C ILE A 242 -10.97 2.54 13.27
N VAL A 243 -12.20 2.09 13.55
CA VAL A 243 -12.72 2.11 14.93
C VAL A 243 -11.88 1.23 15.86
N LEU A 244 -11.56 0.00 15.43
CA LEU A 244 -10.78 -0.93 16.23
C LEU A 244 -9.35 -0.42 16.47
N GLY A 245 -8.68 0.10 15.43
CA GLY A 245 -7.34 0.68 15.54
C GLY A 245 -7.32 1.90 16.44
N ALA A 246 -8.31 2.81 16.33
CA ALA A 246 -8.42 3.97 17.20
C ALA A 246 -8.59 3.59 18.68
N ILE A 247 -9.43 2.59 18.98
CA ILE A 247 -9.65 2.11 20.35
C ILE A 247 -8.37 1.44 20.87
N LEU A 248 -7.82 0.49 20.12
CA LEU A 248 -6.69 -0.33 20.58
C LEU A 248 -5.37 0.44 20.71
N LEU A 249 -5.19 1.51 19.93
CA LEU A 249 -4.00 2.35 20.06
C LEU A 249 -3.99 3.12 21.40
N GLN A 250 -5.16 3.38 21.99
CA GLN A 250 -5.27 4.03 23.32
C GLN A 250 -5.04 3.03 24.48
N VAL A 251 -5.15 1.73 24.22
CA VAL A 251 -5.02 0.69 25.26
C VAL A 251 -3.57 0.46 25.66
N ASP A 252 -2.62 0.72 24.76
CA ASP A 252 -1.20 0.50 25.01
C ASP A 252 -0.35 1.72 24.63
N PRO A 253 -0.02 2.60 25.60
CA PRO A 253 0.80 3.78 25.37
C PRO A 253 2.18 3.44 24.79
N SER A 254 2.69 2.22 24.98
CA SER A 254 4.00 1.81 24.45
C SER A 254 4.03 1.67 22.92
N LEU A 255 2.86 1.72 22.26
CA LEU A 255 2.74 1.76 20.81
C LEU A 255 2.87 3.17 20.22
N VAL A 256 2.67 4.20 21.04
CA VAL A 256 2.84 5.60 20.65
C VAL A 256 4.26 6.01 21.05
N ASN A 257 5.21 5.85 20.12
CA ASN A 257 6.63 6.15 20.39
C ASN A 257 6.86 7.62 20.79
N GLU A 258 8.01 7.84 21.43
CA GLU A 258 8.54 9.12 21.89
C GLU A 258 8.55 10.21 20.79
N ARG A 259 8.57 11.48 21.23
CA ARG A 259 8.65 12.65 20.33
C ARG A 259 9.79 12.47 19.32
N ASP A 260 9.55 12.92 18.09
CA ASP A 260 10.51 12.85 16.97
C ASP A 260 10.87 11.45 16.44
N SER A 261 10.21 10.38 16.92
CA SER A 261 10.41 9.04 16.36
C SER A 261 9.65 8.87 15.03
N MET A 262 10.39 8.71 13.93
CA MET A 262 9.85 8.31 12.61
C MET A 262 9.09 6.96 12.64
N ASN A 263 9.27 6.19 13.72
CA ASN A 263 8.63 4.90 13.96
C ASN A 263 7.31 5.01 14.76
N ASN A 264 6.74 6.22 14.89
CA ASN A 264 5.49 6.41 15.60
C ASN A 264 4.31 5.72 14.90
N LEU A 265 3.79 4.66 15.53
CA LEU A 265 2.70 3.85 15.01
C LEU A 265 1.39 4.65 14.85
N PHE A 266 1.19 5.70 15.66
CA PHE A 266 0.05 6.62 15.48
C PHE A 266 0.10 7.31 14.12
N SER A 267 1.27 7.80 13.71
CA SER A 267 1.43 8.44 12.40
C SER A 267 1.14 7.44 11.26
N TRP A 268 1.57 6.18 11.43
CA TRP A 268 1.32 5.12 10.46
C TRP A 268 -0.17 4.78 10.36
N TYR A 269 -0.85 4.71 11.50
CA TYR A 269 -2.30 4.52 11.59
C TYR A 269 -3.06 5.63 10.86
N VAL A 270 -2.73 6.91 11.12
CA VAL A 270 -3.39 8.05 10.47
C VAL A 270 -3.13 8.07 8.96
N TRP A 271 -1.92 7.71 8.53
CA TRP A 271 -1.61 7.51 7.11
C TRP A 271 -2.49 6.41 6.49
N GLY A 272 -2.62 5.26 7.16
CA GLY A 272 -3.51 4.20 6.71
C GLY A 272 -4.97 4.65 6.58
N VAL A 273 -5.47 5.40 7.58
CA VAL A 273 -6.83 5.95 7.59
C VAL A 273 -7.05 6.91 6.43
N SER A 274 -6.08 7.77 6.10
CA SER A 274 -6.22 8.71 4.98
C SER A 274 -6.35 7.99 3.64
N PHE A 275 -5.57 6.92 3.42
CA PHE A 275 -5.69 6.08 2.23
C PHE A 275 -7.04 5.35 2.18
N GLN A 276 -7.57 4.90 3.31
CA GLN A 276 -8.91 4.30 3.36
C GLN A 276 -10.00 5.32 3.00
N ILE A 277 -9.93 6.55 3.52
CA ILE A 277 -10.86 7.63 3.16
C ILE A 277 -10.78 7.92 1.65
N TYR A 278 -9.57 8.00 1.09
CA TYR A 278 -9.37 8.16 -0.34
C TYR A 278 -10.04 7.03 -1.16
N VAL A 279 -9.83 5.77 -0.75
CA VAL A 279 -10.50 4.61 -1.36
C VAL A 279 -12.02 4.72 -1.25
N PHE A 280 -12.56 5.09 -0.09
CA PHE A 280 -14.00 5.24 0.13
C PHE A 280 -14.61 6.30 -0.78
N MET A 281 -13.93 7.43 -0.94
CA MET A 281 -14.38 8.51 -1.82
C MET A 281 -14.43 8.02 -3.27
N GLU A 282 -13.35 7.40 -3.77
CA GLU A 282 -13.26 6.98 -5.17
C GLU A 282 -14.18 5.80 -5.50
N ILE A 283 -14.22 4.77 -4.66
CA ILE A 283 -15.11 3.61 -4.82
C ILE A 283 -16.57 4.02 -4.61
N GLY A 284 -16.84 4.83 -3.59
CA GLY A 284 -18.18 5.34 -3.29
C GLY A 284 -18.72 6.19 -4.44
N ARG A 285 -17.89 7.07 -5.01
CA ARG A 285 -18.25 7.87 -6.19
C ARG A 285 -18.62 7.00 -7.39
N TYR A 286 -17.95 5.86 -7.58
CA TYR A 286 -18.26 4.93 -8.66
C TYR A 286 -19.59 4.18 -8.44
N TYR A 287 -19.75 3.54 -7.26
CA TYR A 287 -20.88 2.65 -7.00
C TYR A 287 -22.16 3.37 -6.55
N PHE A 288 -22.08 4.52 -5.87
CA PHE A 288 -23.29 5.26 -5.44
C PHE A 288 -23.96 6.07 -6.56
N LYS A 289 -23.42 6.03 -7.79
CA LYS A 289 -24.20 6.45 -8.98
C LYS A 289 -25.37 5.48 -9.15
N LYS A 290 -26.59 6.01 -9.33
CA LYS A 290 -27.86 5.25 -9.44
C LYS A 290 -27.77 4.01 -10.35
N LYS A 291 -27.01 4.13 -11.46
CA LYS A 291 -26.79 3.05 -12.44
C LYS A 291 -25.90 1.90 -11.89
N ASN A 292 -24.88 2.22 -11.11
CA ASN A 292 -23.91 1.24 -10.59
C ASN A 292 -24.25 0.70 -9.19
N PHE A 293 -25.26 1.23 -8.51
CA PHE A 293 -25.58 0.86 -7.12
C PHE A 293 -25.79 -0.65 -6.93
N LYS A 294 -26.40 -1.32 -7.92
CA LYS A 294 -26.58 -2.78 -7.87
C LYS A 294 -25.26 -3.55 -7.92
N LYS A 295 -24.23 -2.99 -8.57
CA LYS A 295 -22.92 -3.64 -8.75
C LYS A 295 -22.13 -3.76 -7.46
N ILE A 296 -22.43 -2.94 -6.45
CA ILE A 296 -21.76 -2.96 -5.15
C ILE A 296 -21.95 -4.30 -4.39
N ARG A 297 -22.99 -5.06 -4.76
CA ARG A 297 -23.31 -6.37 -4.15
C ARG A 297 -22.51 -7.53 -4.72
N TYR A 298 -21.85 -7.34 -5.86
CA TYR A 298 -21.01 -8.36 -6.47
C TYR A 298 -19.58 -8.23 -5.98
N SER A 299 -18.83 -9.34 -6.04
CA SER A 299 -17.41 -9.35 -5.73
C SER A 299 -16.59 -8.77 -6.88
N LEU A 300 -15.37 -8.31 -6.60
CA LEU A 300 -14.46 -7.84 -7.64
C LEU A 300 -14.21 -8.94 -8.67
N GLN A 301 -13.95 -10.17 -8.21
CA GLN A 301 -13.70 -11.31 -9.10
C GLN A 301 -14.90 -11.57 -10.02
N HIS A 302 -16.12 -11.50 -9.51
CA HIS A 302 -17.33 -11.63 -10.32
C HIS A 302 -17.38 -10.53 -11.38
N LEU A 303 -17.26 -9.27 -10.99
CA LEU A 303 -17.30 -8.11 -11.89
C LEU A 303 -16.23 -8.15 -12.99
N ILE A 304 -15.03 -8.65 -12.66
CA ILE A 304 -13.95 -8.88 -13.64
C ILE A 304 -14.34 -9.99 -14.61
N SER A 305 -14.80 -11.14 -14.10
CA SER A 305 -15.11 -12.32 -14.92
C SER A 305 -16.27 -12.09 -15.90
N THR A 306 -17.27 -11.31 -15.48
CA THR A 306 -18.45 -10.98 -16.28
C THR A 306 -18.27 -9.72 -17.11
N LYS A 307 -17.08 -9.10 -17.11
CA LYS A 307 -16.76 -7.84 -17.82
C LYS A 307 -17.69 -6.66 -17.50
N GLN A 308 -18.40 -6.70 -16.38
CA GLN A 308 -19.38 -5.68 -15.99
C GLN A 308 -18.78 -4.33 -15.58
N ILE A 309 -17.45 -4.25 -15.44
CA ILE A 309 -16.73 -3.00 -15.19
C ILE A 309 -16.49 -2.29 -16.53
N GLY A 310 -17.21 -1.19 -16.75
CA GLY A 310 -17.03 -0.33 -17.92
C GLY A 310 -17.95 -0.63 -19.12
N GLU A 311 -18.83 -1.63 -19.04
CA GLU A 311 -19.80 -1.96 -20.10
C GLU A 311 -20.82 -0.84 -20.39
N GLU A 312 -21.08 0.07 -19.44
CA GLU A 312 -22.18 1.06 -19.55
C GLU A 312 -21.75 2.45 -20.06
N VAL A 313 -20.70 2.56 -20.88
CA VAL A 313 -20.49 3.79 -21.68
C VAL A 313 -21.48 3.77 -22.88
N ASP A 314 -22.77 3.63 -22.59
CA ASP A 314 -23.90 3.69 -23.53
C ASP A 314 -24.32 5.16 -23.68
N SER A 315 -24.06 5.77 -24.84
CA SER A 315 -24.93 5.84 -26.04
C SER A 315 -25.81 7.09 -26.12
N ASP A 316 -25.78 7.98 -25.12
CA ASP A 316 -26.38 9.33 -25.22
C ASP A 316 -25.40 10.38 -25.79
N ILE A 317 -24.28 9.95 -26.39
CA ILE A 317 -23.51 10.84 -27.26
C ILE A 317 -24.24 10.84 -28.59
N ASP A 318 -25.28 11.66 -28.68
CA ASP A 318 -25.96 11.97 -29.92
C ASP A 318 -24.91 12.28 -30.99
N HIS A 319 -25.08 11.66 -32.16
CA HIS A 319 -24.26 11.85 -33.34
C HIS A 319 -24.48 13.26 -33.95
N GLU A 320 -24.37 14.32 -33.15
CA GLU A 320 -24.38 15.67 -33.65
C GLU A 320 -22.97 16.00 -34.18
N LYS A 321 -22.88 15.99 -35.51
CA LYS A 321 -21.67 16.19 -36.30
C LYS A 321 -21.09 17.59 -36.09
N ASP A 322 -19.76 17.63 -36.08
CA ASP A 322 -18.91 18.68 -36.65
C ASP A 322 -18.64 20.00 -35.91
N THR A 323 -18.89 20.12 -34.61
CA THR A 323 -18.18 21.15 -33.84
C THR A 323 -17.66 20.64 -32.50
N LYS A 324 -16.46 21.13 -32.14
CA LYS A 324 -15.85 21.17 -30.80
C LYS A 324 -14.90 20.02 -30.44
N HIS A 325 -13.64 20.24 -30.83
CA HIS A 325 -12.46 19.64 -30.20
C HIS A 325 -12.39 19.89 -28.68
N LEU A 326 -12.91 21.05 -28.23
CA LEU A 326 -12.93 21.43 -26.82
C LEU A 326 -13.94 20.62 -25.98
N ASP A 327 -15.12 20.31 -26.54
CA ASP A 327 -16.16 19.56 -25.82
C ASP A 327 -15.74 18.10 -25.63
N ALA A 328 -15.04 17.50 -26.60
CA ALA A 328 -14.53 16.14 -26.47
C ALA A 328 -13.47 15.98 -25.36
N GLN A 329 -12.58 16.96 -25.15
CA GLN A 329 -11.61 16.93 -24.04
C GLN A 329 -12.27 17.19 -22.69
N MET A 330 -13.25 18.11 -22.63
CA MET A 330 -14.06 18.32 -21.43
C MET A 330 -14.86 17.07 -21.07
N ASP A 331 -15.37 16.33 -22.05
CA ASP A 331 -16.08 15.08 -21.84
C ASP A 331 -15.16 14.00 -21.31
N VAL A 332 -13.94 13.83 -21.86
CA VAL A 332 -12.97 12.85 -21.33
C VAL A 332 -12.59 13.16 -19.88
N THR A 333 -12.43 14.43 -19.52
CA THR A 333 -12.11 14.84 -18.14
C THR A 333 -13.27 14.54 -17.17
N LYS A 334 -14.51 14.78 -17.61
CA LYS A 334 -15.73 14.41 -16.85
C LYS A 334 -15.92 12.89 -16.77
N LEU A 335 -15.61 12.16 -17.85
CA LEU A 335 -15.75 10.71 -17.97
C LEU A 335 -14.71 9.96 -17.13
N THR A 336 -13.49 10.49 -17.03
CA THR A 336 -12.42 9.91 -16.20
C THR A 336 -12.54 10.26 -14.71
N ASP A 337 -13.45 11.16 -14.35
CA ASP A 337 -13.63 11.69 -12.98
C ASP A 337 -12.30 12.24 -12.40
N PHE A 338 -11.43 12.77 -13.27
CA PHE A 338 -10.08 13.19 -12.90
C PHE A 338 -10.08 14.32 -11.86
N GLY A 339 -10.97 15.31 -12.03
CA GLY A 339 -11.10 16.41 -11.08
C GLY A 339 -11.45 15.93 -9.66
N PHE A 340 -12.38 14.98 -9.54
CA PHE A 340 -12.71 14.36 -8.24
C PHE A 340 -11.52 13.59 -7.68
N THR A 341 -10.80 12.83 -8.53
CA THR A 341 -9.59 12.10 -8.14
C THR A 341 -8.53 13.03 -7.55
N CYS A 342 -8.32 14.21 -8.14
CA CYS A 342 -7.40 15.23 -7.62
C CYS A 342 -7.88 15.84 -6.29
N ILE A 343 -9.19 16.09 -6.14
CA ILE A 343 -9.75 16.60 -4.87
C ILE A 343 -9.55 15.57 -3.74
N SER A 344 -9.91 14.30 -4.00
CA SER A 344 -9.71 13.20 -3.05
C SER A 344 -8.23 13.06 -2.67
N PHE A 345 -7.31 13.17 -3.65
CA PHE A 345 -5.86 13.10 -3.42
C PHE A 345 -5.35 14.27 -2.57
N THR A 346 -5.79 15.49 -2.86
CA THR A 346 -5.42 16.67 -2.08
C THR A 346 -5.88 16.54 -0.63
N LEU A 347 -7.12 16.08 -0.40
CA LEU A 347 -7.64 15.85 0.95
C LEU A 347 -6.80 14.80 1.71
N MET A 348 -6.52 13.67 1.07
CA MET A 348 -5.64 12.63 1.64
C MET A 348 -4.24 13.17 1.97
N SER A 349 -3.66 13.97 1.06
CA SER A 349 -2.32 14.56 1.23
C SER A 349 -2.29 15.57 2.37
N ILE A 350 -3.34 16.37 2.54
CA ILE A 350 -3.49 17.30 3.66
C ILE A 350 -3.50 16.53 4.99
N ILE A 351 -4.29 15.44 5.09
CA ILE A 351 -4.34 14.59 6.29
C ILE A 351 -2.95 14.00 6.58
N ASN A 352 -2.25 13.47 5.58
CA ASN A 352 -0.90 12.90 5.75
C ASN A 352 0.15 13.93 6.14
N PHE A 353 0.05 15.15 5.59
CA PHE A 353 0.91 16.27 5.96
C PHE A 353 0.74 16.63 7.43
N PHE A 354 -0.52 16.84 7.87
CA PHE A 354 -0.81 17.12 9.28
C PHE A 354 -0.44 15.96 10.21
N SER A 355 -0.62 14.70 9.79
CA SER A 355 -0.17 13.54 10.56
C SER A 355 1.33 13.57 10.84
N THR A 356 2.13 13.93 9.82
CA THR A 356 3.59 14.03 9.95
C THR A 356 3.95 15.16 10.91
N ALA A 357 3.31 16.32 10.78
CA ALA A 357 3.52 17.46 11.67
C ALA A 357 3.15 17.15 13.13
N ILE A 358 1.99 16.50 13.36
CA ILE A 358 1.54 16.09 14.70
C ILE A 358 2.52 15.09 15.34
N GLY A 359 3.04 14.15 14.54
CA GLY A 359 4.04 13.18 14.99
C GLY A 359 5.35 13.83 15.44
N GLN A 360 5.79 14.90 14.78
CA GLN A 360 6.98 15.66 15.13
C GLN A 360 6.76 16.52 16.39
N GLU A 361 5.65 17.27 16.45
CA GLU A 361 5.42 18.19 17.58
C GLU A 361 4.95 17.49 18.87
N GLY A 362 4.68 16.18 18.83
CA GLY A 362 4.33 15.37 20.00
C GLY A 362 3.02 15.79 20.66
N TRP A 363 2.05 16.35 19.92
CA TRP A 363 0.83 16.94 20.49
C TRP A 363 0.04 16.00 21.38
N LEU A 364 0.03 14.69 21.08
CA LEU A 364 -0.67 13.68 21.88
C LEU A 364 0.03 13.36 23.20
N THR A 365 1.36 13.52 23.27
CA THR A 365 2.13 13.29 24.50
C THR A 365 1.97 14.41 25.54
N LYS A 366 1.23 15.49 25.21
CA LYS A 366 0.96 16.60 26.13
C LYS A 366 -0.42 16.52 26.80
N MET A 367 -1.27 15.55 26.43
CA MET A 367 -2.63 15.42 26.97
C MET A 367 -2.76 14.41 28.13
N HIS A 368 -1.66 13.82 28.57
CA HIS A 368 -1.52 13.07 29.81
C HIS A 368 -0.37 13.65 30.62
#